data_AF-A0AAV4A5B1-F1
#
_entry.id   AF-A0AAV4A5B1-F1
#
_cell.length_a   1.000
_cell.length_b   1.000
_cell.length_c   1.000
_cell.angle_alpha   90.00
_cell.angle_beta   90.00
_cell.angle_gamma   90.00
#
_symmetry.space_group_name_H-M   'P 1'
#
loop_
_entity.id
_entity.type
_entity.pdbx_description
1 polymer ?
#
loop_
_entity_poly.entity_id
_entity_poly.type
_entity_poly.pdbx_seq_one_letter_code
_entity_poly.pdbx_strand_id
1 'polypeptide(L)'
;MAVDSLLKTPNGNNYNATSNTIDSSCSNDDRESGAGKSKHSRTENPDGKTDCGDCVMLVSDKKGNVKYSIQESIDASGLGWFQVKLSIVAGFTWMADSMEIMLLSILGPVLSCDWFLASWEQALLTTMVMTGMMLGSSYWGSLTDKYGRKTALTLATVLIGYFGFLSAFSPMYIWMIICRFLVGCCLAALPQTAVLYSEFLPTKARPAGLLFLGIFWALGAAFEVILAMLVMPTLGWRYLMAFSAAPVMLFPIFNPWMPESARFYMTCGRYHEAEAMLKMVAKDNKKPMLEGTLSTDDIKPVERGRVRDMLKPPHRTLSCSDILKDEKTFCFVECRAFTDEDYKDLIVTAFADLPGSDILKDEKTFCFVECRAFTEEDYKDLIVTAFADLPGLLVAFVFLQFFGRKSSMAISNFLAATCLLISNICMTRLYLTGFLFVARAMIAGGYQVLFIYTTESYPTNIRAVGMGVTSAAAKLGSLITPFIAQVLSGYSASLTFSLYGVMALLATVVALVLPFDTRGRAMVDVTH
;
A
#
# COMPACT_ATOMS: atom_id res chain seq x y z
N MET A 1 -3.47 -35.11 45.72
CA MET A 1 -2.60 -34.64 44.62
C MET A 1 -3.53 -34.16 43.50
N ALA A 2 -4.30 -33.10 43.72
CA ALA A 2 -3.93 -31.67 43.72
C ALA A 2 -4.18 -31.03 42.35
N VAL A 3 -5.47 -30.96 41.97
CA VAL A 3 -6.06 -29.95 41.09
C VAL A 3 -7.41 -29.62 41.71
N ASP A 4 -7.40 -28.76 42.73
CA ASP A 4 -8.58 -28.09 43.31
C ASP A 4 -8.11 -27.13 44.41
N SER A 5 -7.73 -25.91 44.02
CA SER A 5 -7.58 -24.76 44.92
C SER A 5 -7.13 -23.56 44.09
N LEU A 6 -8.01 -22.58 43.87
CA LEU A 6 -7.74 -21.14 43.87
C LEU A 6 -8.99 -20.35 43.41
N LEU A 7 -10.14 -20.61 44.05
CA LEU A 7 -11.27 -19.69 44.07
C LEU A 7 -11.57 -19.33 45.53
N LYS A 8 -11.03 -18.18 45.96
CA LYS A 8 -11.55 -17.37 47.06
C LYS A 8 -10.96 -15.95 46.95
N THR A 9 -11.74 -15.05 46.37
CA THR A 9 -11.59 -13.59 46.58
C THR A 9 -12.83 -13.13 47.35
N PRO A 10 -12.69 -12.40 48.47
CA PRO A 10 -13.82 -11.72 49.09
C PRO A 10 -13.95 -10.29 48.52
N ASN A 11 -15.16 -9.76 48.67
CA ASN A 11 -15.64 -8.39 48.45
C ASN A 11 -16.18 -8.08 47.05
N GLY A 12 -17.50 -7.94 47.03
CA GLY A 12 -18.29 -7.69 45.85
C GLY A 12 -18.43 -6.21 45.50
N ASN A 13 -18.96 -6.03 44.29
CA ASN A 13 -20.00 -5.07 44.01
C ASN A 13 -20.73 -5.53 42.74
N ASN A 14 -22.05 -5.58 42.84
CA ASN A 14 -22.99 -6.03 41.83
C ASN A 14 -22.94 -5.18 40.56
N TYR A 15 -22.83 -5.82 39.39
CA TYR A 15 -23.49 -5.35 38.16
C TYR A 15 -23.93 -6.56 37.33
N ASN A 16 -25.25 -6.77 37.27
CA ASN A 16 -25.90 -7.81 36.48
C ASN A 16 -25.75 -7.52 34.99
N ALA A 17 -25.03 -8.40 34.29
CA ALA A 17 -25.14 -8.57 32.84
C ALA A 17 -25.92 -9.86 32.59
N THR A 18 -27.18 -9.74 32.19
CA THR A 18 -27.96 -10.86 31.68
C THR A 18 -27.86 -10.88 30.16
N SER A 19 -27.18 -11.92 29.66
CA SER A 19 -27.38 -12.49 28.34
C SER A 19 -28.83 -12.92 28.16
N ASN A 20 -29.39 -12.78 26.96
CA ASN A 20 -30.26 -13.80 26.38
C ASN A 20 -30.34 -13.61 24.86
N THR A 21 -29.79 -14.59 24.17
CA THR A 21 -30.21 -15.05 22.84
C THR A 21 -31.65 -15.57 22.89
N ILE A 22 -32.35 -15.50 21.75
CA ILE A 22 -33.28 -16.51 21.17
C ILE A 22 -34.60 -15.90 20.60
N ASP A 23 -34.83 -16.29 19.35
CA ASP A 23 -36.04 -16.53 18.56
C ASP A 23 -36.94 -15.43 17.97
N SER A 24 -37.03 -15.60 16.64
CA SER A 24 -38.15 -15.34 15.75
C SER A 24 -39.50 -15.80 16.28
N SER A 25 -40.44 -14.86 16.43
CA SER A 25 -41.86 -15.07 16.08
C SER A 25 -42.60 -13.74 16.21
N CYS A 26 -43.17 -13.27 15.09
CA CYS A 26 -44.14 -12.18 15.09
C CYS A 26 -45.47 -12.69 15.65
N SER A 27 -45.90 -12.13 16.78
CA SER A 27 -47.28 -12.16 17.23
C SER A 27 -47.65 -10.77 17.73
N ASN A 28 -48.70 -10.20 17.13
CA ASN A 28 -49.30 -8.94 17.53
C ASN A 28 -49.81 -9.02 18.97
N ASP A 29 -49.55 -7.98 19.76
CA ASP A 29 -50.55 -7.45 20.69
C ASP A 29 -50.17 -6.03 21.13
N ASP A 30 -51.08 -5.10 20.88
CA ASP A 30 -51.03 -3.70 21.27
C ASP A 30 -51.16 -3.56 22.79
N ARG A 31 -50.26 -2.79 23.42
CA ARG A 31 -50.52 -2.04 24.67
C ARG A 31 -49.51 -0.90 24.83
N GLU A 32 -50.03 0.33 24.78
CA GLU A 32 -49.31 1.58 25.03
C GLU A 32 -48.77 1.68 26.47
N SER A 33 -47.52 2.14 26.63
CA SER A 33 -47.08 3.01 27.74
C SER A 33 -45.61 3.47 27.56
N GLY A 34 -45.44 4.72 27.10
CA GLY A 34 -44.34 5.66 27.42
C GLY A 34 -42.87 5.32 27.14
N ALA A 35 -42.28 5.86 26.05
CA ALA A 35 -40.90 6.40 25.97
C ALA A 35 -40.53 6.78 24.51
N GLY A 36 -39.85 7.93 24.33
CA GLY A 36 -39.01 8.28 23.17
C GLY A 36 -39.58 8.09 21.75
N LYS A 37 -40.19 9.14 21.17
CA LYS A 37 -40.62 9.15 19.76
C LYS A 37 -39.41 9.10 18.81
N SER A 38 -39.12 7.94 18.25
CA SER A 38 -38.46 7.77 16.96
C SER A 38 -39.37 8.36 15.87
N LYS A 39 -38.90 9.34 15.10
CA LYS A 39 -39.59 9.81 13.89
C LYS A 39 -39.06 9.02 12.69
N HIS A 40 -39.89 8.13 12.16
CA HIS A 40 -39.72 7.60 10.80
C HIS A 40 -40.17 8.65 9.79
N SER A 41 -39.27 9.08 8.90
CA SER A 41 -39.65 9.79 7.68
C SER A 41 -40.17 8.75 6.66
N ARG A 42 -41.49 8.61 6.61
CA ARG A 42 -42.19 7.88 5.54
C ARG A 42 -42.28 8.78 4.31
N THR A 43 -41.58 8.42 3.25
CA THR A 43 -41.97 8.81 1.88
C THR A 43 -42.81 7.67 1.33
N GLU A 44 -44.13 7.78 1.41
CA GLU A 44 -45.05 6.86 0.73
C GLU A 44 -45.11 7.24 -0.75
N ASN A 45 -44.63 6.35 -1.62
CA ASN A 45 -44.91 6.35 -3.06
C ASN A 45 -45.85 5.15 -3.33
N PRO A 46 -46.86 5.22 -4.21
CA PRO A 46 -48.01 4.29 -4.19
C PRO A 46 -47.76 2.86 -4.68
N ASP A 47 -46.56 2.52 -5.17
CA ASP A 47 -46.29 1.20 -5.75
C ASP A 47 -45.37 0.38 -4.83
N GLY A 48 -45.97 -0.57 -4.11
CA GLY A 48 -45.39 -1.38 -3.05
C GLY A 48 -44.30 -2.37 -3.48
N LYS A 49 -43.13 -1.86 -3.87
CA LYS A 49 -41.84 -2.58 -3.87
C LYS A 49 -40.70 -1.61 -3.50
N THR A 50 -40.43 -1.44 -2.21
CA THR A 50 -39.16 -0.87 -1.74
C THR A 50 -38.11 -1.98 -1.66
N ASP A 51 -37.13 -1.88 -2.54
CA ASP A 51 -35.86 -2.60 -2.45
C ASP A 51 -35.12 -2.08 -1.20
N CYS A 52 -35.02 -2.90 -0.15
CA CYS A 52 -34.31 -2.55 1.09
C CYS A 52 -32.79 -2.57 0.85
N GLY A 53 -32.28 -1.52 0.21
CA GLY A 53 -30.86 -1.17 0.24
C GLY A 53 -30.51 -0.49 1.57
N ASP A 54 -29.76 -1.19 2.43
CA ASP A 54 -29.01 -0.70 3.60
C ASP A 54 -29.64 0.50 4.38
N CYS A 55 -30.50 0.22 5.36
CA CYS A 55 -30.96 1.24 6.32
C CYS A 55 -29.80 1.74 7.20
N VAL A 56 -29.43 3.03 7.06
CA VAL A 56 -28.44 3.69 7.93
C VAL A 56 -29.14 4.27 9.16
N MET A 57 -28.75 3.84 10.36
CA MET A 57 -29.30 4.32 11.63
C MET A 57 -28.66 5.66 12.01
N LEU A 58 -29.38 6.76 11.77
CA LEU A 58 -28.89 8.11 12.09
C LEU A 58 -29.18 8.48 13.56
N VAL A 59 -28.19 9.07 14.23
CA VAL A 59 -28.31 9.49 15.64
C VAL A 59 -29.01 10.85 15.71
N SER A 60 -30.06 10.96 16.51
CA SER A 60 -30.75 12.24 16.76
C SER A 60 -30.18 12.93 18.00
N ASP A 61 -29.84 14.21 17.90
CA ASP A 61 -29.44 15.03 19.05
C ASP A 61 -30.60 15.16 20.06
N LYS A 62 -30.31 15.55 21.31
CA LYS A 62 -31.30 15.85 22.37
C LYS A 62 -32.35 16.90 21.96
N LYS A 63 -32.10 17.65 20.87
CA LYS A 63 -33.01 18.62 20.25
C LYS A 63 -33.83 18.07 19.06
N GLY A 64 -33.68 16.79 18.69
CA GLY A 64 -34.39 16.16 17.59
C GLY A 64 -33.74 16.34 16.19
N ASN A 65 -32.57 16.95 16.11
CA ASN A 65 -31.84 17.11 14.85
C ASN A 65 -31.10 15.83 14.50
N VAL A 66 -31.34 15.30 13.30
CA VAL A 66 -30.66 14.12 12.76
C VAL A 66 -29.20 14.49 12.46
N LYS A 67 -28.24 13.79 13.08
CA LYS A 67 -26.81 13.92 12.80
C LYS A 67 -26.31 12.69 12.06
N TYR A 68 -25.43 12.92 11.09
CA TYR A 68 -24.76 11.85 10.35
C TYR A 68 -23.24 12.08 10.33
N SER A 69 -22.49 10.98 10.29
CA SER A 69 -21.02 11.00 10.19
C SER A 69 -20.57 11.11 8.73
N ILE A 70 -19.30 11.50 8.53
CA ILE A 70 -18.69 11.55 7.19
C ILE A 70 -18.73 10.18 6.52
N GLN A 71 -18.43 9.12 7.28
CA GLN A 71 -18.42 7.75 6.77
C GLN A 71 -19.81 7.30 6.32
N GLU A 72 -20.86 7.60 7.08
CA GLU A 72 -22.25 7.30 6.70
C GLU A 72 -22.67 8.02 5.41
N SER A 73 -22.25 9.28 5.24
CA SER A 73 -22.52 10.03 4.01
C SER A 73 -21.82 9.42 2.78
N ILE A 74 -20.59 8.96 2.94
CA ILE A 74 -19.84 8.29 1.87
C ILE A 74 -20.44 6.91 1.56
N ASP A 75 -20.83 6.15 2.59
CA ASP A 75 -21.46 4.84 2.42
C ASP A 75 -22.83 4.96 1.72
N ALA A 76 -23.63 5.97 2.08
CA ALA A 76 -24.90 6.29 1.38
C ALA A 76 -24.66 6.70 -0.08
N SER A 77 -23.62 7.50 -0.34
CA SER A 77 -23.22 7.91 -1.70
C SER A 77 -22.79 6.70 -2.55
N GLY A 78 -22.24 5.66 -1.92
CA GLY A 78 -21.80 4.43 -2.58
C GLY A 78 -20.71 4.66 -3.64
N LEU A 79 -20.40 3.60 -4.40
CA LEU A 79 -19.44 3.68 -5.51
C LEU A 79 -20.17 4.22 -6.75
N GLY A 80 -19.75 5.39 -7.24
CA GLY A 80 -20.30 6.02 -8.43
C GLY A 80 -19.23 6.62 -9.33
N TRP A 81 -19.65 7.49 -10.25
CA TRP A 81 -18.77 8.05 -11.28
C TRP A 81 -17.65 8.93 -10.69
N PHE A 82 -17.90 9.58 -9.55
CA PHE A 82 -16.88 10.35 -8.85
C PHE A 82 -15.69 9.46 -8.46
N GLN A 83 -15.97 8.32 -7.81
CA GLN A 83 -14.92 7.39 -7.38
C GLN A 83 -14.20 6.76 -8.57
N VAL A 84 -14.89 6.50 -9.69
CA VAL A 84 -14.25 5.99 -10.92
C VAL A 84 -13.32 7.03 -11.55
N LYS A 85 -13.73 8.31 -11.64
CA LYS A 85 -12.82 9.37 -12.10
C LYS A 85 -11.58 9.47 -11.21
N LEU A 86 -11.81 9.47 -9.89
CA LEU A 86 -10.73 9.59 -8.92
C LEU A 86 -9.79 8.38 -8.95
N SER A 87 -10.32 7.17 -9.19
CA SER A 87 -9.52 5.95 -9.30
C SER A 87 -8.61 5.96 -10.51
N ILE A 88 -9.03 6.55 -11.64
CA ILE A 88 -8.20 6.72 -12.83
C ILE A 88 -7.05 7.69 -12.55
N VAL A 89 -7.34 8.84 -11.93
CA VAL A 89 -6.29 9.83 -11.58
C VAL A 89 -5.31 9.23 -10.59
N ALA A 90 -5.80 8.56 -9.54
CA ALA A 90 -4.97 7.87 -8.56
C ALA A 90 -4.15 6.72 -9.19
N GLY A 91 -4.76 6.01 -10.14
CA GLY A 91 -4.13 4.94 -10.92
C GLY A 91 -2.95 5.44 -11.74
N PHE A 92 -3.07 6.59 -12.42
CA PHE A 92 -1.94 7.17 -13.15
C PHE A 92 -0.77 7.56 -12.24
N THR A 93 -1.04 8.00 -11.01
CA THR A 93 0.02 8.24 -10.02
C THR A 93 0.74 6.97 -9.61
N TRP A 94 -0.02 5.88 -9.40
CA TRP A 94 0.52 4.56 -9.09
C TRP A 94 1.31 3.96 -10.26
N MET A 95 0.85 4.19 -11.48
CA MET A 95 1.56 3.83 -12.70
C MET A 95 2.91 4.55 -12.78
N ALA A 96 2.91 5.87 -12.54
CA ALA A 96 4.13 6.69 -12.50
C ALA A 96 5.13 6.21 -11.42
N ASP A 97 4.65 5.87 -10.22
CA ASP A 97 5.49 5.31 -9.15
C ASP A 97 6.16 4.00 -9.62
N SER A 98 5.38 3.09 -10.20
CA SER A 98 5.87 1.82 -10.70
C SER A 98 6.90 1.98 -11.83
N MET A 99 6.67 2.92 -12.76
CA MET A 99 7.62 3.22 -13.83
C MET A 99 8.98 3.67 -13.26
N GLU A 100 9.00 4.58 -12.29
CA GLU A 100 10.26 5.07 -11.69
C GLU A 100 11.02 3.96 -10.95
N ILE A 101 10.31 3.04 -10.28
CA ILE A 101 10.94 1.88 -9.63
C ILE A 101 11.48 0.89 -10.68
N MET A 102 10.71 0.60 -11.73
CA MET A 102 11.13 -0.32 -12.80
C MET A 102 12.30 0.24 -13.63
N LEU A 103 12.35 1.55 -13.82
CA LEU A 103 13.43 2.24 -14.52
C LEU A 103 14.79 1.95 -13.88
N LEU A 104 14.88 1.85 -12.55
CA LEU A 104 16.13 1.53 -11.85
C LEU A 104 16.66 0.14 -12.25
N SER A 105 15.75 -0.84 -12.39
CA SER A 105 16.07 -2.21 -12.79
C SER A 105 16.72 -2.32 -14.16
N ILE A 106 16.40 -1.39 -15.03
CA ILE A 106 16.95 -1.32 -16.38
C ILE A 106 18.21 -0.45 -16.39
N LEU A 107 18.18 0.67 -15.67
CA LEU A 107 19.23 1.68 -15.67
C LEU A 107 20.53 1.18 -14.99
N GLY A 108 20.43 0.39 -13.92
CA GLY A 108 21.59 -0.11 -13.17
C GLY A 108 22.61 -0.85 -14.06
N PRO A 109 22.23 -1.98 -14.69
CA PRO A 109 23.14 -2.73 -15.56
C PRO A 109 23.63 -1.94 -16.77
N VAL A 110 22.77 -1.08 -17.34
CA VAL A 110 23.08 -0.26 -18.51
C VAL A 110 24.16 0.78 -18.21
N LEU A 111 24.04 1.49 -17.08
CA LEU A 111 25.05 2.46 -16.66
C LEU A 111 26.35 1.79 -16.25
N SER A 112 26.28 0.58 -15.68
CA SER A 112 27.47 -0.23 -15.37
C SER A 112 28.31 -0.48 -16.62
N CYS A 113 27.66 -0.77 -17.75
CA CYS A 113 28.30 -0.94 -19.04
C CYS A 113 28.85 0.35 -19.66
N ASP A 114 28.08 1.44 -19.63
CA ASP A 114 28.45 2.71 -20.29
C ASP A 114 29.57 3.44 -19.55
N TRP A 115 29.56 3.36 -18.21
CA TRP A 115 30.51 4.08 -17.33
C TRP A 115 31.53 3.17 -16.63
N PHE A 116 31.56 1.87 -16.97
CA PHE A 116 32.45 0.87 -16.36
C PHE A 116 32.38 0.87 -14.82
N LEU A 117 31.16 0.86 -14.28
CA LEU A 117 30.92 0.94 -12.84
C LEU A 117 31.20 -0.41 -12.17
N ALA A 118 31.64 -0.36 -10.91
CA ALA A 118 31.75 -1.55 -10.08
C ALA A 118 30.36 -2.03 -9.60
N SER A 119 30.22 -3.31 -9.22
CA SER A 119 28.94 -3.88 -8.76
C SER A 119 28.35 -3.13 -7.54
N TRP A 120 29.20 -2.64 -6.64
CA TRP A 120 28.74 -1.84 -5.51
C TRP A 120 28.25 -0.44 -5.92
N GLU A 121 28.77 0.13 -7.01
CA GLU A 121 28.26 1.38 -7.59
C GLU A 121 26.92 1.14 -8.30
N GLN A 122 26.74 0.01 -8.98
CA GLN A 122 25.42 -0.37 -9.51
C GLN A 122 24.38 -0.48 -8.38
N ALA A 123 24.70 -1.19 -7.31
CA ALA A 123 23.83 -1.31 -6.12
C ALA A 123 23.59 0.04 -5.42
N LEU A 124 24.58 0.96 -5.46
CA LEU A 124 24.47 2.27 -4.83
C LEU A 124 23.36 3.13 -5.48
N LEU A 125 23.12 2.97 -6.78
CA LEU A 125 22.09 3.72 -7.52
C LEU A 125 20.69 3.46 -6.94
N THR A 126 20.32 2.19 -6.76
CA THR A 126 19.02 1.78 -6.22
C THR A 126 18.95 2.06 -4.72
N THR A 127 20.04 1.81 -4.00
CA THR A 127 20.16 2.11 -2.57
C THR A 127 19.93 3.60 -2.28
N MET A 128 20.44 4.51 -3.10
CA MET A 128 20.26 5.95 -2.91
C MET A 128 18.81 6.40 -3.14
N VAL A 129 18.11 5.80 -4.10
CA VAL A 129 16.66 6.06 -4.26
C VAL A 129 15.89 5.57 -3.03
N MET A 130 16.14 4.34 -2.56
CA MET A 130 15.48 3.79 -1.38
C MET A 130 15.80 4.60 -0.12
N THR A 131 17.03 5.11 0.01
CA THR A 131 17.45 5.99 1.10
C THR A 131 16.70 7.32 1.03
N GLY A 132 16.56 7.89 -0.17
CA GLY A 132 15.71 9.06 -0.41
C GLY A 132 14.27 8.80 0.02
N MET A 133 13.67 7.68 -0.39
CA MET A 133 12.29 7.33 -0.01
C MET A 133 12.13 7.19 1.50
N MET A 134 13.11 6.58 2.17
CA MET A 134 13.13 6.43 3.63
C MET A 134 13.14 7.77 4.36
N LEU A 135 14.00 8.70 3.94
CA LEU A 135 14.09 10.03 4.56
C LEU A 135 12.89 10.91 4.19
N GLY A 136 12.38 10.75 2.97
CA GLY A 136 11.25 11.49 2.43
C GLY A 136 9.91 11.12 3.07
N SER A 137 9.68 9.85 3.42
CA SER A 137 8.35 9.38 3.83
C SER A 137 7.82 10.06 5.10
N SER A 138 8.69 10.30 6.08
CA SER A 138 8.33 11.02 7.31
C SER A 138 8.06 12.50 7.04
N TYR A 139 8.85 13.12 6.16
CA TYR A 139 8.69 14.52 5.78
C TYR A 139 7.38 14.75 5.01
N TRP A 140 7.12 13.94 3.98
CA TRP A 140 5.91 14.04 3.18
C TRP A 140 4.66 13.66 3.96
N GLY A 141 4.71 12.66 4.85
CA GLY A 141 3.59 12.34 5.75
C GLY A 141 3.22 13.50 6.67
N SER A 142 4.21 14.24 7.19
CA SER A 142 3.97 15.47 7.96
C SER A 142 3.37 16.58 7.10
N LEU A 143 3.91 16.76 5.89
CA LEU A 143 3.50 17.82 4.98
C LEU A 143 2.05 17.62 4.49
N THR A 144 1.66 16.39 4.17
CA THR A 144 0.31 16.04 3.68
C THR A 144 -0.75 16.25 4.75
N ASP A 145 -0.46 15.93 6.01
CA ASP A 145 -1.38 16.15 7.11
C ASP A 145 -1.54 17.65 7.42
N LYS A 146 -0.51 18.47 7.20
CA LYS A 146 -0.54 19.92 7.45
C LYS A 146 -1.14 20.75 6.31
N TYR A 147 -0.77 20.49 5.08
CA TYR A 147 -1.13 21.32 3.90
C TYR A 147 -2.15 20.67 2.96
N GLY A 148 -2.57 19.44 3.26
CA GLY A 148 -3.46 18.66 2.41
C GLY A 148 -2.71 17.70 1.51
N ARG A 149 -3.39 16.61 1.15
CA ARG A 149 -2.85 15.52 0.33
C ARG A 149 -2.69 15.98 -1.11
N LYS A 150 -3.63 16.76 -1.63
CA LYS A 150 -3.58 17.31 -2.99
C LYS A 150 -2.34 18.16 -3.23
N THR A 151 -2.08 19.11 -2.33
CA THR A 151 -0.98 20.06 -2.44
C THR A 151 0.37 19.34 -2.40
N ALA A 152 0.53 18.43 -1.43
CA ALA A 152 1.76 17.66 -1.29
C ALA A 152 2.01 16.75 -2.50
N LEU A 153 0.98 16.08 -3.02
CA LEU A 153 1.11 15.22 -4.19
C LEU A 153 1.47 16.00 -5.45
N THR A 154 0.87 17.18 -5.64
CA THR A 154 1.19 18.07 -6.76
C THR A 154 2.65 18.50 -6.70
N LEU A 155 3.13 18.93 -5.53
CA LEU A 155 4.51 19.34 -5.35
C LEU A 155 5.48 18.18 -5.60
N ALA A 156 5.19 17.00 -5.05
CA ALA A 156 6.05 15.83 -5.21
C ALA A 156 6.15 15.39 -6.67
N THR A 157 5.04 15.32 -7.40
CA THR A 157 5.03 14.91 -8.83
C THR A 157 5.78 15.90 -9.72
N VAL A 158 5.65 17.21 -9.47
CA VAL A 158 6.47 18.22 -10.17
C VAL A 158 7.97 18.02 -9.90
N LEU A 159 8.36 17.77 -8.64
CA LEU A 159 9.75 17.56 -8.27
C LEU A 159 10.31 16.25 -8.84
N ILE A 160 9.52 15.17 -8.84
CA ILE A 160 9.88 13.89 -9.49
C ILE A 160 10.12 14.12 -10.98
N GLY A 161 9.18 14.76 -11.68
CA GLY A 161 9.33 15.06 -13.10
C GLY A 161 10.56 15.92 -13.39
N TYR A 162 10.82 16.95 -12.56
CA TYR A 162 11.96 17.84 -12.71
C TYR A 162 13.31 17.13 -12.51
N PHE A 163 13.53 16.47 -11.37
CA PHE A 163 14.79 15.77 -11.09
C PHE A 163 14.94 14.49 -11.94
N GLY A 164 13.80 13.88 -12.29
CA GLY A 164 13.66 12.76 -13.22
C GLY A 164 14.25 13.12 -14.58
N PHE A 165 13.73 14.19 -15.18
CA PHE A 165 14.20 14.73 -16.45
C PHE A 165 15.64 15.27 -16.36
N LEU A 166 16.01 15.92 -15.26
CA LEU A 166 17.36 16.43 -15.06
C LEU A 166 18.44 15.34 -15.06
N SER A 167 18.08 14.13 -14.64
CA SER A 167 18.99 12.98 -14.67
C SER A 167 19.32 12.51 -16.08
N ALA A 168 18.47 12.78 -17.08
CA ALA A 168 18.78 12.47 -18.49
C ALA A 168 20.00 13.25 -19.00
N PHE A 169 20.32 14.39 -18.37
CA PHE A 169 21.46 15.24 -18.73
C PHE A 169 22.71 14.97 -17.89
N SER A 170 22.72 13.93 -17.05
CA SER A 170 23.82 13.68 -16.13
C SER A 170 25.14 13.42 -16.88
N PRO A 171 26.19 14.26 -16.68
CA PRO A 171 27.48 14.06 -17.33
C PRO A 171 28.40 13.13 -16.52
N MET A 172 28.07 12.86 -15.26
CA MET A 172 28.87 12.07 -14.33
C MET A 172 28.00 11.26 -13.38
N TYR A 173 28.53 10.15 -12.87
CA TYR A 173 27.79 9.23 -12.00
C TYR A 173 27.30 9.86 -10.68
N ILE A 174 28.07 10.74 -10.06
CA ILE A 174 27.65 11.45 -8.83
C ILE A 174 26.42 12.34 -9.08
N TRP A 175 26.34 13.00 -10.25
CA TRP A 175 25.17 13.78 -10.64
C TRP A 175 23.92 12.90 -10.73
N MET A 176 24.08 11.70 -11.32
CA MET A 176 23.02 10.70 -11.40
C MET A 176 22.54 10.31 -10.00
N ILE A 177 23.47 9.95 -9.10
CA ILE A 177 23.12 9.58 -7.72
C ILE A 177 22.35 10.70 -7.01
N ILE A 178 22.83 11.94 -7.07
CA ILE A 178 22.19 13.07 -6.38
C ILE A 178 20.77 13.28 -6.92
N CYS A 179 20.59 13.28 -8.24
CA CYS A 179 19.27 13.46 -8.82
C CYS A 179 18.33 12.30 -8.46
N ARG A 180 18.82 11.05 -8.51
CA ARG A 180 18.04 9.85 -8.14
C ARG A 180 17.66 9.84 -6.66
N PHE A 181 18.57 10.26 -5.78
CA PHE A 181 18.26 10.44 -4.36
C PHE A 181 17.12 11.46 -4.16
N LEU A 182 17.16 12.59 -4.87
CA LEU A 182 16.10 13.61 -4.81
C LEU A 182 14.77 13.12 -5.38
N VAL A 183 14.80 12.33 -6.46
CA VAL A 183 13.62 11.62 -6.98
C VAL A 183 13.06 10.69 -5.90
N GLY A 184 13.91 9.87 -5.27
CA GLY A 184 13.54 8.98 -4.16
C GLY A 184 12.88 9.73 -3.00
N CYS A 185 13.44 10.86 -2.58
CA CYS A 185 12.85 11.73 -1.56
C CYS A 185 11.43 12.14 -1.91
N CYS A 186 11.11 12.37 -3.18
CA CYS A 186 9.79 12.80 -3.63
C CYS A 186 8.83 11.64 -3.89
N LEU A 187 9.33 10.47 -4.34
CA LEU A 187 8.54 9.25 -4.55
C LEU A 187 7.80 8.82 -3.28
N ALA A 188 8.35 9.09 -2.10
CA ALA A 188 7.73 8.78 -0.82
C ALA A 188 6.36 9.47 -0.58
N ALA A 189 6.01 10.49 -1.37
CA ALA A 189 4.71 11.14 -1.30
C ALA A 189 3.60 10.42 -2.09
N LEU A 190 3.94 9.61 -3.10
CA LEU A 190 2.97 8.99 -4.00
C LEU A 190 1.99 8.02 -3.32
N PRO A 191 2.38 7.21 -2.30
CA PRO A 191 1.46 6.35 -1.57
C PRO A 191 0.29 7.09 -0.91
N GLN A 192 0.43 8.39 -0.66
CA GLN A 192 -0.61 9.24 -0.08
C GLN A 192 -1.83 9.39 -1.00
N THR A 193 -1.66 9.12 -2.29
CA THR A 193 -2.76 9.06 -3.27
C THR A 193 -3.75 7.96 -2.93
N ALA A 194 -3.27 6.81 -2.46
CA ALA A 194 -4.15 5.72 -2.05
C ALA A 194 -4.85 6.01 -0.72
N VAL A 195 -4.23 6.80 0.18
CA VAL A 195 -4.88 7.33 1.37
C VAL A 195 -6.02 8.26 1.00
N LEU A 196 -5.75 9.20 0.09
CA LEU A 196 -6.78 10.12 -0.39
C LEU A 196 -7.93 9.35 -1.05
N TYR A 197 -7.63 8.37 -1.89
CA TYR A 197 -8.64 7.55 -2.56
C TYR A 197 -9.45 6.71 -1.56
N SER A 198 -8.81 6.10 -0.56
CA SER A 198 -9.52 5.30 0.46
C SER A 198 -10.47 6.14 1.31
N GLU A 199 -10.18 7.43 1.51
CA GLU A 199 -11.05 8.38 2.21
C GLU A 199 -12.34 8.70 1.45
N PHE A 200 -12.41 8.47 0.13
CA PHE A 200 -13.62 8.62 -0.68
C PHE A 200 -14.36 7.31 -0.98
N LEU A 201 -13.80 6.17 -0.55
CA LEU A 201 -14.37 4.85 -0.80
C LEU A 201 -15.33 4.40 0.31
N PRO A 202 -16.51 3.85 -0.06
CA PRO A 202 -17.40 3.18 0.87
C PRO A 202 -16.73 1.99 1.57
N THR A 203 -17.09 1.71 2.82
CA THR A 203 -16.47 0.67 3.65
C THR A 203 -16.50 -0.72 3.00
N LYS A 204 -17.60 -1.07 2.32
CA LYS A 204 -17.75 -2.36 1.62
C LYS A 204 -16.86 -2.47 0.36
N ALA A 205 -16.70 -1.36 -0.39
CA ALA A 205 -15.99 -1.33 -1.67
C ALA A 205 -14.51 -0.92 -1.56
N ARG A 206 -14.08 -0.41 -0.41
CA ARG A 206 -12.73 0.11 -0.17
C ARG A 206 -11.60 -0.87 -0.54
N PRO A 207 -11.63 -2.16 -0.12
CA PRO A 207 -10.55 -3.08 -0.46
C PRO A 207 -10.46 -3.34 -1.96
N ALA A 208 -11.61 -3.45 -2.64
CA ALA A 208 -11.68 -3.63 -4.09
C ALA A 208 -11.10 -2.43 -4.83
N GLY A 209 -11.42 -1.21 -4.37
CA GLY A 209 -10.85 0.01 -4.94
C GLY A 209 -9.34 0.09 -4.76
N LEU A 210 -8.82 -0.21 -3.57
CA LEU A 210 -7.37 -0.16 -3.32
C LEU A 210 -6.61 -1.22 -4.15
N LEU A 211 -7.15 -2.43 -4.29
CA LEU A 211 -6.57 -3.45 -5.18
C LEU A 211 -6.60 -3.05 -6.65
N PHE A 212 -7.62 -2.30 -7.08
CA PHE A 212 -7.68 -1.77 -8.44
C PHE A 212 -6.51 -0.81 -8.74
N LEU A 213 -6.02 -0.05 -7.76
CA LEU A 213 -4.79 0.75 -7.94
C LEU A 213 -3.56 -0.12 -8.20
N GLY A 214 -3.50 -1.32 -7.60
CA GLY A 214 -2.44 -2.30 -7.86
C GLY A 214 -2.37 -2.74 -9.33
N ILE A 215 -3.48 -2.73 -10.07
CA ILE A 215 -3.46 -3.05 -11.51
C ILE A 215 -2.65 -2.00 -12.28
N PHE A 216 -2.78 -0.73 -11.92
CA PHE A 216 -1.97 0.34 -12.51
C PHE A 216 -0.49 0.21 -12.18
N TRP A 217 -0.13 -0.38 -11.02
CA TRP A 217 1.26 -0.71 -10.71
C TRP A 217 1.84 -1.68 -11.74
N ALA A 218 1.16 -2.80 -11.98
CA ALA A 218 1.62 -3.81 -12.94
C ALA A 218 1.67 -3.25 -14.38
N LEU A 219 0.67 -2.45 -14.75
CA LEU A 219 0.64 -1.77 -16.06
C LEU A 219 1.81 -0.78 -16.22
N GLY A 220 2.15 -0.02 -15.17
CA GLY A 220 3.29 0.92 -15.20
C GLY A 220 4.63 0.21 -15.36
N ALA A 221 4.83 -0.88 -14.62
CA ALA A 221 6.02 -1.72 -14.74
C ALA A 221 6.17 -2.28 -16.16
N ALA A 222 5.11 -2.88 -16.72
CA ALA A 222 5.13 -3.41 -18.09
C ALA A 222 5.34 -2.30 -19.13
N PHE A 223 4.72 -1.13 -18.94
CA PHE A 223 4.87 0.02 -19.83
C PHE A 223 6.30 0.52 -19.88
N GLU A 224 6.98 0.62 -18.72
CA GLU A 224 8.38 1.03 -18.65
C GLU A 224 9.31 0.07 -19.40
N VAL A 225 9.08 -1.25 -19.25
CA VAL A 225 9.89 -2.25 -19.97
C VAL A 225 9.68 -2.18 -21.48
N ILE A 226 8.43 -2.02 -21.93
CA ILE A 226 8.12 -1.83 -23.37
C ILE A 226 8.76 -0.54 -23.89
N LEU A 227 8.70 0.54 -23.12
CA LEU A 227 9.35 1.81 -23.47
C LEU A 227 10.87 1.61 -23.61
N ALA A 228 11.50 0.91 -22.67
CA ALA A 228 12.92 0.58 -22.72
C ALA A 228 13.27 -0.27 -23.96
N MET A 229 12.48 -1.28 -24.31
CA MET A 229 12.70 -2.10 -25.52
C MET A 229 12.71 -1.27 -26.81
N LEU A 230 11.88 -0.23 -26.90
CA LEU A 230 11.78 0.62 -28.08
C LEU A 230 12.88 1.69 -28.14
N VAL A 231 13.23 2.27 -26.98
CA VAL A 231 14.10 3.43 -26.88
C VAL A 231 15.58 3.04 -26.74
N MET A 232 15.89 1.98 -25.98
CA MET A 232 17.27 1.57 -25.69
C MET A 232 18.09 1.25 -26.94
N PRO A 233 17.59 0.49 -27.94
CA PRO A 233 18.39 0.15 -29.12
C PRO A 233 18.68 1.33 -30.06
N THR A 234 17.87 2.40 -30.00
CA THR A 234 17.90 3.50 -30.98
C THR A 234 18.48 4.78 -30.41
N LEU A 235 18.02 5.18 -29.22
CA LEU A 235 18.29 6.49 -28.61
C LEU A 235 19.12 6.39 -27.32
N GLY A 236 19.15 5.22 -26.68
CA GLY A 236 19.91 4.96 -25.46
C GLY A 236 19.25 5.49 -24.17
N TRP A 237 19.96 5.31 -23.05
CA TRP A 237 19.41 5.47 -21.69
C TRP A 237 18.99 6.90 -21.34
N ARG A 238 19.63 7.92 -21.92
CA ARG A 238 19.28 9.33 -21.67
C ARG A 238 17.86 9.66 -22.12
N TYR A 239 17.47 9.16 -23.29
CA TYR A 239 16.13 9.36 -23.82
C TYR A 239 15.10 8.51 -23.09
N LEU A 240 15.47 7.30 -22.66
CA LEU A 240 14.60 6.49 -21.81
C LEU A 240 14.21 7.29 -20.55
N MET A 241 15.21 7.81 -19.83
CA MET A 241 14.99 8.64 -18.63
C MET A 241 14.11 9.86 -18.89
N ALA A 242 14.32 10.54 -20.04
CA ALA A 242 13.52 11.70 -20.42
C ALA A 242 12.05 11.32 -20.72
N PHE A 243 11.82 10.19 -21.40
CA PHE A 243 10.47 9.72 -21.71
C PHE A 243 9.75 9.15 -20.48
N SER A 244 10.45 8.44 -19.59
CA SER A 244 9.88 7.90 -18.35
C SER A 244 9.44 9.02 -17.39
N ALA A 245 10.10 10.18 -17.42
CA ALA A 245 9.68 11.36 -16.65
C ALA A 245 8.42 12.05 -17.21
N ALA A 246 8.05 11.81 -18.48
CA ALA A 246 6.98 12.56 -19.14
C ALA A 246 5.58 12.33 -18.53
N PRO A 247 5.14 11.10 -18.22
CA PRO A 247 3.84 10.88 -17.57
C PRO A 247 3.72 11.60 -16.23
N VAL A 248 4.81 11.67 -15.45
CA VAL A 248 4.84 12.35 -14.16
C VAL A 248 4.70 13.86 -14.33
N MET A 249 5.36 14.43 -15.34
CA MET A 249 5.23 15.87 -15.66
C MET A 249 3.83 16.25 -16.15
N LEU A 250 3.08 15.32 -16.73
CA LEU A 250 1.70 15.56 -17.17
C LEU A 250 0.68 15.46 -16.03
N PHE A 251 1.04 14.82 -14.91
CA PHE A 251 0.13 14.62 -13.78
C PHE A 251 -0.47 15.92 -13.19
N PRO A 252 0.27 17.03 -13.02
CA PRO A 252 -0.29 18.29 -12.53
C PRO A 252 -1.44 18.85 -13.38
N ILE A 253 -1.56 18.46 -14.66
CA ILE A 253 -2.68 18.84 -15.53
C ILE A 253 -4.00 18.24 -15.01
N PHE A 254 -3.95 17.05 -14.40
CA PHE A 254 -5.11 16.35 -13.82
C PHE A 254 -5.40 16.75 -12.37
N ASN A 255 -4.58 17.61 -11.77
CA ASN A 255 -4.76 18.11 -10.42
C ASN A 255 -6.14 18.77 -10.13
N PRO A 256 -6.82 19.44 -11.08
CA PRO A 256 -8.17 19.94 -10.86
C PRO A 256 -9.20 18.83 -10.59
N TRP A 257 -8.98 17.61 -11.09
CA TRP A 257 -9.87 16.47 -10.88
C TRP A 257 -9.67 15.77 -9.54
N MET A 258 -8.58 16.07 -8.84
CA MET A 258 -8.30 15.56 -7.50
C MET A 258 -8.70 16.60 -6.46
N PRO A 259 -9.85 16.45 -5.77
CA PRO A 259 -10.18 17.31 -4.66
C PRO A 259 -9.54 16.81 -3.36
N GLU A 260 -9.52 17.69 -2.35
CA GLU A 260 -9.11 17.32 -1.00
C GLU A 260 -10.26 16.62 -0.25
N SER A 261 -9.95 15.78 0.73
CA SER A 261 -10.97 14.96 1.39
C SER A 261 -11.86 15.74 2.35
N ALA A 262 -13.13 15.31 2.47
CA ALA A 262 -14.05 15.86 3.46
C ALA A 262 -13.53 15.68 4.90
N ARG A 263 -12.83 14.57 5.17
CA ARG A 263 -12.21 14.33 6.48
C ARG A 263 -11.10 15.30 6.80
N PHE A 264 -10.26 15.63 5.83
CA PHE A 264 -9.22 16.64 5.98
C PHE A 264 -9.83 17.99 6.36
N TYR A 265 -10.89 18.41 5.66
CA TYR A 265 -11.59 19.67 5.95
C TYR A 265 -12.24 19.69 7.33
N MET A 266 -12.89 18.61 7.75
CA MET A 266 -13.51 18.48 9.07
C MET A 266 -12.50 18.61 10.20
N THR A 267 -11.41 17.86 10.10
CA THR A 267 -10.34 17.91 11.09
C THR A 267 -9.60 19.26 11.08
N CYS A 268 -9.76 20.10 10.04
CA CYS A 268 -9.17 21.44 9.92
C CYS A 268 -10.09 22.52 10.50
N GLY A 269 -11.30 22.15 10.94
CA GLY A 269 -12.34 23.10 11.34
C GLY A 269 -13.01 23.82 10.16
N ARG A 270 -12.78 23.38 8.91
CA ARG A 270 -13.38 23.95 7.69
C ARG A 270 -14.67 23.20 7.33
N TYR A 271 -15.68 23.28 8.20
CA TYR A 271 -16.92 22.51 8.10
C TYR A 271 -17.71 22.75 6.80
N HIS A 272 -17.78 24.01 6.35
CA HIS A 272 -18.52 24.37 5.12
C HIS A 272 -17.90 23.75 3.86
N GLU A 273 -16.58 23.63 3.82
CA GLU A 273 -15.87 22.99 2.69
C GLU A 273 -16.05 21.47 2.71
N ALA A 274 -16.07 20.86 3.89
CA ALA A 274 -16.38 19.44 4.04
C ALA A 274 -17.79 19.11 3.52
N GLU A 275 -18.78 19.92 3.87
CA GLU A 275 -20.16 19.74 3.38
C GLU A 275 -20.25 19.97 1.86
N ALA A 276 -19.58 21.00 1.33
CA ALA A 276 -19.50 21.25 -0.10
C ALA A 276 -18.87 20.08 -0.88
N MET A 277 -17.84 19.46 -0.30
CA MET A 277 -17.22 18.25 -0.83
C MET A 277 -18.19 17.07 -0.89
N LEU A 278 -18.93 16.80 0.19
CA LEU A 278 -19.92 15.73 0.21
C LEU A 278 -21.06 15.99 -0.79
N LYS A 279 -21.52 17.24 -0.93
CA LYS A 279 -22.49 17.65 -1.95
C LYS A 279 -21.98 17.39 -3.36
N MET A 280 -20.70 17.69 -3.63
CA MET A 280 -20.09 17.43 -4.92
C MET A 280 -20.03 15.92 -5.23
N VAL A 281 -19.62 15.10 -4.27
CA VAL A 281 -19.60 13.63 -4.41
C VAL A 281 -21.00 13.08 -4.69
N ALA A 282 -22.00 13.51 -3.92
CA ALA A 282 -23.39 13.08 -4.11
C ALA A 282 -23.95 13.50 -5.48
N LYS A 283 -23.65 14.73 -5.92
CA LYS A 283 -24.04 15.26 -7.24
C LYS A 283 -23.43 14.45 -8.39
N ASP A 284 -22.11 14.21 -8.34
CA ASP A 284 -21.43 13.43 -9.39
C ASP A 284 -21.89 11.97 -9.42
N ASN A 285 -22.28 11.42 -8.27
CA ASN A 285 -22.83 10.06 -8.15
C ASN A 285 -24.34 9.99 -8.43
N LYS A 286 -25.01 11.12 -8.69
CA LYS A 286 -26.46 11.22 -8.90
C LYS A 286 -27.28 10.60 -7.76
N LYS A 287 -26.82 10.75 -6.52
CA LYS A 287 -27.53 10.28 -5.32
C LYS A 287 -27.97 11.44 -4.42
N PRO A 288 -29.11 11.33 -3.71
CA PRO A 288 -29.51 12.34 -2.73
C PRO A 288 -28.54 12.34 -1.55
N MET A 289 -28.29 13.50 -0.96
CA MET A 289 -27.59 13.58 0.32
C MET A 289 -28.50 13.09 1.45
N LEU A 290 -27.89 12.62 2.54
CA LEU A 290 -28.59 12.35 3.79
C LEU A 290 -29.19 13.65 4.34
N GLU A 291 -30.45 13.58 4.79
CA GLU A 291 -31.11 14.69 5.46
C GLU A 291 -30.65 14.77 6.93
N GLY A 292 -29.93 15.84 7.27
CA GLY A 292 -29.41 16.04 8.62
C GLY A 292 -28.29 17.07 8.67
N THR A 293 -27.69 17.23 9.86
CA THR A 293 -26.49 18.05 10.05
C THR A 293 -25.27 17.14 10.21
N LEU A 294 -24.16 17.47 9.56
CA LEU A 294 -22.91 16.74 9.72
C LEU A 294 -22.47 16.78 11.20
N SER A 295 -22.21 15.63 11.81
CA SER A 295 -21.76 15.57 13.21
C SER A 295 -20.41 16.28 13.36
N THR A 296 -20.39 17.37 14.13
CA THR A 296 -19.17 18.10 14.51
C THR A 296 -18.70 17.79 15.92
N ASP A 297 -19.52 17.08 16.71
CA ASP A 297 -19.33 16.98 18.16
C ASP A 297 -18.16 16.07 18.55
N ASP A 298 -17.74 15.18 17.64
CA ASP A 298 -16.70 14.17 17.89
C ASP A 298 -15.29 14.62 17.46
N ILE A 299 -15.16 15.76 16.75
CA ILE A 299 -13.89 16.17 16.13
C ILE A 299 -13.41 17.51 16.71
N LYS A 300 -12.55 17.44 17.73
CA LYS A 300 -11.79 18.62 18.18
C LYS A 300 -10.67 18.91 17.16
N PRO A 301 -10.39 20.18 16.83
CA PRO A 301 -9.23 20.52 16.01
C PRO A 301 -7.95 20.09 16.75
N VAL A 302 -7.23 19.11 16.18
CA VAL A 302 -5.98 18.58 16.72
C VAL A 302 -4.80 19.21 15.96
N GLU A 303 -3.72 19.57 16.66
CA GLU A 303 -2.45 19.94 16.00
C GLU A 303 -1.96 18.78 15.13
N ARG A 304 -1.58 19.05 13.88
CA ARG A 304 -1.22 18.01 12.89
C ARG A 304 0.24 18.00 12.50
N GLY A 305 0.65 16.87 11.93
CA GLY A 305 1.93 16.72 11.24
C GLY A 305 3.14 16.63 12.16
N ARG A 306 2.97 16.58 13.49
CA ARG A 306 4.11 16.33 14.39
C ARG A 306 4.27 14.83 14.57
N VAL A 307 5.41 14.29 14.12
CA VAL A 307 5.81 12.89 14.37
C VAL A 307 5.79 12.56 15.87
N ARG A 308 6.08 13.57 16.72
CA ARG A 308 6.04 13.44 18.19
C ARG A 308 4.64 13.17 18.75
N ASP A 309 3.57 13.47 18.02
CA ASP A 309 2.20 13.22 18.49
C ASP A 309 1.88 11.72 18.50
N MET A 310 2.60 10.90 17.74
CA MET A 310 2.54 9.44 17.84
C MET A 310 3.02 8.92 19.21
N LEU A 311 3.84 9.69 19.93
CA LEU A 311 4.41 9.29 21.22
C LEU A 311 3.54 9.73 22.42
N LYS A 312 2.41 10.43 22.20
CA LYS A 312 1.57 11.00 23.28
C LYS A 312 0.58 10.00 23.91
N PRO A 313 0.19 10.20 25.19
CA PRO A 313 -0.55 9.22 26.00
C PRO A 313 -1.93 8.69 25.52
N PRO A 314 -2.83 9.47 24.87
CA PRO A 314 -4.06 8.88 24.30
C PRO A 314 -3.78 7.98 23.08
N HIS A 315 -2.55 8.03 22.54
CA HIS A 315 -2.03 7.08 21.56
C HIS A 315 -1.04 6.07 22.21
N ARG A 316 -0.67 6.21 23.51
CA ARG A 316 0.12 5.24 24.30
C ARG A 316 -0.71 4.09 24.87
N THR A 317 -2.03 4.03 24.67
CA THR A 317 -2.79 2.79 24.90
C THR A 317 -2.61 1.80 23.74
N LEU A 318 -2.10 2.26 22.59
CA LEU A 318 -1.22 1.49 21.69
C LEU A 318 0.24 1.78 22.06
N SER A 319 0.64 1.39 23.28
CA SER A 319 1.82 1.87 24.00
C SER A 319 3.12 1.71 23.23
N CYS A 320 4.17 2.44 23.63
CA CYS A 320 5.52 2.24 23.12
C CYS A 320 5.97 0.77 23.17
N SER A 321 5.37 -0.11 23.99
CA SER A 321 5.60 -1.56 23.91
C SER A 321 4.95 -2.23 22.70
N ASP A 322 3.84 -1.71 22.19
CA ASP A 322 3.11 -2.19 21.01
C ASP A 322 3.56 -1.47 19.74
N ILE A 323 3.96 -0.20 19.80
CA ILE A 323 4.65 0.50 18.70
C ILE A 323 6.10 -0.02 18.55
N LEU A 324 6.84 -0.35 19.61
CA LEU A 324 8.15 -1.02 19.49
C LEU A 324 8.03 -2.53 19.18
N LYS A 325 6.87 -3.15 19.40
CA LYS A 325 6.54 -4.49 18.87
C LYS A 325 6.04 -4.41 17.42
N ASP A 326 5.34 -3.36 17.03
CA ASP A 326 4.90 -3.09 15.66
C ASP A 326 6.08 -2.65 14.80
N GLU A 327 7.04 -1.89 15.32
CA GLU A 327 8.21 -1.41 14.56
C GLU A 327 9.17 -2.55 14.23
N LYS A 328 9.32 -3.55 15.13
CA LYS A 328 10.04 -4.81 14.83
C LYS A 328 9.26 -5.76 13.90
N THR A 329 7.94 -5.70 13.95
CA THR A 329 7.00 -6.49 13.15
C THR A 329 6.90 -5.95 11.71
N PHE A 330 6.81 -4.63 11.52
CA PHE A 330 6.68 -3.99 10.22
C PHE A 330 8.02 -3.79 9.49
N CYS A 331 9.14 -3.56 10.20
CA CYS A 331 10.47 -3.50 9.58
C CYS A 331 10.84 -4.82 8.87
N PHE A 332 10.33 -5.95 9.35
CA PHE A 332 10.61 -7.28 8.80
C PHE A 332 9.60 -7.72 7.73
N VAL A 333 8.34 -7.30 7.84
CA VAL A 333 7.26 -7.71 6.92
C VAL A 333 7.32 -7.00 5.57
N GLU A 334 7.98 -5.84 5.47
CA GLU A 334 8.28 -5.21 4.18
C GLU A 334 9.76 -5.30 3.83
N CYS A 335 10.29 -6.52 3.88
CA CYS A 335 11.16 -6.94 2.79
C CYS A 335 10.34 -6.86 1.49
N ARG A 336 10.34 -5.69 0.84
CA ARG A 336 10.14 -5.57 -0.60
C ARG A 336 11.34 -6.23 -1.31
N ALA A 337 11.60 -7.48 -0.93
CA ALA A 337 12.80 -8.23 -1.20
C ALA A 337 12.70 -9.06 -2.49
N PHE A 338 11.68 -8.75 -3.28
CA PHE A 338 11.57 -9.14 -4.66
C PHE A 338 11.27 -7.85 -5.42
N THR A 339 12.29 -7.03 -5.60
CA THR A 339 12.27 -6.04 -6.67
C THR A 339 12.39 -6.78 -8.01
N ASP A 340 11.96 -6.14 -9.10
CA ASP A 340 12.15 -6.67 -10.46
C ASP A 340 13.62 -6.96 -10.81
N GLU A 341 14.57 -6.31 -10.12
CA GLU A 341 16.01 -6.58 -10.19
C GLU A 341 16.37 -7.98 -9.65
N ASP A 342 15.79 -8.38 -8.52
CA ASP A 342 16.17 -9.60 -7.81
C ASP A 342 15.75 -10.86 -8.58
N TYR A 343 14.64 -10.82 -9.32
CA TYR A 343 14.14 -11.98 -10.07
C TYR A 343 15.06 -12.36 -11.23
N LYS A 344 15.62 -11.38 -11.94
CA LYS A 344 16.53 -11.61 -13.08
C LYS A 344 17.85 -12.18 -12.60
N ASP A 345 18.50 -11.53 -11.63
CA ASP A 345 19.80 -11.98 -11.13
C ASP A 345 19.67 -13.36 -10.47
N LEU A 346 18.58 -13.63 -9.76
CA LEU A 346 18.36 -14.92 -9.12
C LEU A 346 18.08 -16.06 -10.12
N ILE A 347 17.36 -15.79 -11.22
CA ILE A 347 17.20 -16.74 -12.33
C ILE A 347 18.55 -17.00 -12.99
N VAL A 348 19.24 -15.96 -13.45
CA VAL A 348 20.51 -16.07 -14.18
C VAL A 348 21.56 -16.81 -13.33
N THR A 349 21.63 -16.52 -12.03
CA THR A 349 22.62 -17.13 -11.13
C THR A 349 22.23 -18.55 -10.71
N ALA A 350 20.95 -18.86 -10.54
CA ALA A 350 20.49 -20.23 -10.30
C ALA A 350 20.76 -21.17 -11.49
N PHE A 351 20.86 -20.64 -12.72
CA PHE A 351 21.27 -21.42 -13.90
C PHE A 351 22.79 -21.57 -14.05
N ALA A 352 23.59 -20.66 -13.48
CA ALA A 352 25.05 -20.82 -13.41
C ALA A 352 25.46 -22.00 -12.49
N ASP A 353 24.64 -22.30 -11.48
CA ASP A 353 24.88 -23.37 -10.48
C ASP A 353 24.41 -24.78 -10.93
N LEU A 354 23.75 -24.94 -12.09
CA LEU A 354 23.29 -26.25 -12.58
C LEU A 354 24.44 -27.05 -13.23
N PRO A 355 24.69 -28.32 -12.84
CA PRO A 355 25.72 -29.15 -13.47
C PRO A 355 25.29 -29.52 -14.90
N GLY A 356 25.79 -28.79 -15.89
CA GLY A 356 25.50 -29.02 -17.32
C GLY A 356 25.56 -27.78 -18.23
N SER A 357 25.76 -26.59 -17.69
CA SER A 357 26.15 -25.41 -18.47
C SER A 357 27.66 -25.42 -18.73
N ASP A 358 28.11 -26.25 -19.67
CA ASP A 358 29.47 -26.24 -20.20
C ASP A 358 29.72 -25.00 -21.09
N ILE A 359 29.54 -23.81 -20.52
CA ILE A 359 30.11 -22.56 -21.01
C ILE A 359 30.73 -21.89 -19.80
N LEU A 360 32.06 -22.06 -19.69
CA LEU A 360 32.99 -21.43 -18.73
C LEU A 360 33.19 -22.13 -17.36
N LYS A 361 33.49 -23.43 -17.38
CA LYS A 361 34.55 -23.94 -16.50
C LYS A 361 35.90 -23.66 -17.16
N ASP A 362 36.36 -22.41 -17.07
CA ASP A 362 37.78 -22.11 -17.29
C ASP A 362 38.39 -21.65 -15.97
N GLU A 363 39.42 -22.37 -15.56
CA GLU A 363 39.95 -22.50 -14.19
C GLU A 363 40.73 -21.26 -13.70
N LYS A 364 40.53 -20.09 -14.32
CA LYS A 364 41.17 -18.81 -13.98
C LYS A 364 40.29 -17.56 -14.19
N THR A 365 38.98 -17.68 -14.10
CA THR A 365 38.10 -16.51 -14.15
C THR A 365 37.87 -16.00 -12.73
N PHE A 366 38.69 -15.04 -12.29
CA PHE A 366 38.25 -14.14 -11.23
C PHE A 366 36.91 -13.55 -11.69
N CYS A 367 35.85 -13.66 -10.89
CA CYS A 367 34.56 -13.03 -11.12
C CYS A 367 34.72 -11.50 -11.19
N PHE A 368 35.13 -10.98 -12.35
CA PHE A 368 34.68 -9.68 -12.79
C PHE A 368 33.30 -9.91 -13.40
N VAL A 369 32.29 -9.23 -12.84
CA VAL A 369 30.97 -9.13 -13.46
C VAL A 369 31.19 -8.60 -14.88
N GLU A 370 31.04 -9.46 -15.87
CA GLU A 370 31.17 -9.09 -17.27
C GLU A 370 29.98 -8.18 -17.61
N CYS A 371 30.25 -6.96 -18.09
CA CYS A 371 29.21 -6.06 -18.56
C CYS A 371 28.45 -6.76 -19.71
N ARG A 372 27.19 -7.14 -19.44
CA ARG A 372 26.30 -7.74 -20.43
C ARG A 372 25.16 -6.77 -20.73
N ALA A 373 25.12 -6.27 -21.96
CA ALA A 373 23.99 -5.50 -22.44
C ALA A 373 22.69 -6.33 -22.40
N PHE A 374 21.56 -5.69 -22.10
CA PHE A 374 20.25 -6.35 -22.10
C PHE A 374 19.97 -6.99 -23.47
N THR A 375 19.63 -8.28 -23.45
CA THR A 375 19.16 -9.03 -24.61
C THR A 375 17.63 -8.98 -24.69
N GLU A 376 17.06 -9.35 -25.84
CA GLU A 376 15.61 -9.41 -26.02
C GLU A 376 14.94 -10.38 -25.01
N GLU A 377 15.65 -11.44 -24.60
CA GLU A 377 15.18 -12.38 -23.57
C GLU A 377 15.08 -11.72 -22.19
N ASP A 378 16.04 -10.85 -21.83
CA ASP A 378 16.03 -10.16 -20.54
C ASP A 378 14.83 -9.21 -20.40
N TYR A 379 14.46 -8.53 -21.49
CA TYR A 379 13.25 -7.69 -21.50
C TYR A 379 11.98 -8.52 -21.41
N LYS A 380 11.94 -9.70 -22.06
CA LYS A 380 10.80 -10.63 -21.94
C LYS A 380 10.64 -11.13 -20.51
N ASP A 381 11.76 -11.45 -19.84
CA ASP A 381 11.74 -11.87 -18.43
C ASP A 381 11.19 -10.76 -17.52
N LEU A 382 11.62 -9.50 -17.71
CA LEU A 382 11.07 -8.35 -16.97
C LEU A 382 9.57 -8.09 -17.24
N ILE A 383 9.08 -8.37 -18.45
CA ILE A 383 7.66 -8.28 -18.75
C ILE A 383 6.89 -9.39 -18.00
N VAL A 384 7.42 -10.62 -17.99
CA VAL A 384 6.82 -11.74 -17.27
C VAL A 384 6.75 -11.44 -15.77
N THR A 385 7.77 -10.81 -15.17
CA THR A 385 7.72 -10.40 -13.76
C THR A 385 6.69 -9.33 -13.49
N ALA A 386 6.61 -8.30 -14.34
CA ALA A 386 5.61 -7.25 -14.22
C ALA A 386 4.17 -7.81 -14.25
N PHE A 387 3.92 -8.81 -15.11
CA PHE A 387 2.61 -9.46 -15.18
C PHE A 387 2.33 -10.42 -14.03
N ALA A 388 3.35 -10.92 -13.30
CA ALA A 388 3.15 -11.77 -12.12
C ALA A 388 2.39 -11.07 -10.99
N ASP A 389 2.44 -9.75 -10.94
CA ASP A 389 1.73 -8.94 -9.95
C ASP A 389 0.20 -9.04 -10.15
N LEU A 390 -0.29 -9.22 -11.39
CA LEU A 390 -1.73 -9.29 -11.70
C LEU A 390 -2.43 -10.54 -11.10
N PRO A 391 -1.94 -11.78 -11.29
CA PRO A 391 -2.46 -12.94 -10.57
C PRO A 391 -2.41 -12.76 -9.05
N GLY A 392 -1.34 -12.14 -8.54
CA GLY A 392 -1.19 -11.83 -7.11
C GLY A 392 -2.32 -10.97 -6.56
N LEU A 393 -2.71 -9.92 -7.31
CA LEU A 393 -3.83 -9.03 -6.96
C LEU A 393 -5.17 -9.76 -6.94
N LEU A 394 -5.42 -10.65 -7.91
CA LEU A 394 -6.65 -11.44 -7.97
C LEU A 394 -6.74 -12.42 -6.80
N VAL A 395 -5.64 -13.11 -6.46
CA VAL A 395 -5.59 -14.00 -5.31
C VAL A 395 -5.76 -13.22 -4.01
N ALA A 396 -5.12 -12.06 -3.87
CA ALA A 396 -5.30 -11.17 -2.72
C ALA A 396 -6.75 -10.72 -2.56
N PHE A 397 -7.44 -10.38 -3.66
CA PHE A 397 -8.86 -10.04 -3.64
C PHE A 397 -9.72 -11.17 -3.08
N VAL A 398 -9.51 -12.40 -3.58
CA VAL A 398 -10.21 -13.59 -3.11
C VAL A 398 -9.92 -13.83 -1.63
N PHE A 399 -8.65 -13.79 -1.23
CA PHE A 399 -8.26 -14.02 0.17
C PHE A 399 -8.90 -13.02 1.12
N LEU A 400 -8.94 -11.73 0.77
CA LEU A 400 -9.57 -10.68 1.56
C LEU A 400 -11.05 -10.93 1.84
N GLN A 401 -11.77 -11.55 0.90
CA GLN A 401 -13.19 -11.87 1.06
C GLN A 401 -13.41 -13.04 2.03
N PHE A 402 -12.58 -14.08 1.94
CA PHE A 402 -12.73 -15.29 2.74
C PHE A 402 -12.09 -15.16 4.12
N PHE A 403 -10.80 -14.83 4.19
CA PHE A 403 -9.97 -15.00 5.38
C PHE A 403 -9.78 -13.73 6.22
N GLY A 404 -10.23 -12.56 5.73
CA GLY A 404 -9.95 -11.28 6.40
C GLY A 404 -8.53 -10.77 6.16
N ARG A 405 -8.13 -9.59 6.66
CA ARG A 405 -6.86 -8.95 6.24
C ARG A 405 -5.65 -9.69 6.83
N LYS A 406 -5.69 -9.94 8.14
CA LYS A 406 -4.62 -10.56 8.90
C LYS A 406 -4.24 -11.95 8.34
N SER A 407 -5.21 -12.83 8.21
CA SER A 407 -4.97 -14.19 7.72
C SER A 407 -4.57 -14.22 6.25
N SER A 408 -5.13 -13.34 5.41
CA SER A 408 -4.74 -13.24 3.99
C SER A 408 -3.26 -12.90 3.81
N MET A 409 -2.76 -11.96 4.61
CA MET A 409 -1.35 -11.58 4.61
C MET A 409 -0.45 -12.74 5.06
N ALA A 410 -0.84 -13.45 6.12
CA ALA A 410 -0.09 -14.60 6.61
C ALA A 410 -0.06 -15.76 5.59
N ILE A 411 -1.21 -16.10 4.99
CA ILE A 411 -1.30 -17.17 3.98
C ILE A 411 -0.46 -16.85 2.76
N SER A 412 -0.50 -15.60 2.28
CA SER A 412 0.26 -15.16 1.10
C SER A 412 1.77 -15.27 1.35
N ASN A 413 2.25 -14.78 2.51
CA ASN A 413 3.66 -14.88 2.87
C ASN A 413 4.12 -16.33 3.11
N PHE A 414 3.27 -17.18 3.70
CA PHE A 414 3.58 -18.59 3.91
C PHE A 414 3.72 -19.36 2.60
N LEU A 415 2.80 -19.11 1.66
CA LEU A 415 2.84 -19.74 0.34
C LEU A 415 4.06 -19.27 -0.45
N ALA A 416 4.39 -17.97 -0.39
CA ALA A 416 5.61 -17.44 -0.98
C ALA A 416 6.88 -18.08 -0.39
N ALA A 417 6.96 -18.19 0.93
CA ALA A 417 8.07 -18.82 1.63
C ALA A 417 8.25 -20.28 1.20
N THR A 418 7.14 -21.01 1.06
CA THR A 418 7.15 -22.42 0.63
C THR A 418 7.70 -22.55 -0.79
N CYS A 419 7.25 -21.70 -1.72
CA CYS A 419 7.75 -21.68 -3.10
C CYS A 419 9.26 -21.33 -3.17
N LEU A 420 9.73 -20.37 -2.36
CA LEU A 420 11.14 -20.00 -2.30
C LEU A 420 12.02 -21.10 -1.70
N LEU A 421 11.55 -21.77 -0.64
CA LEU A 421 12.29 -22.88 -0.03
C LEU A 421 12.35 -24.10 -0.97
N ILE A 422 11.26 -24.43 -1.67
CA ILE A 422 11.24 -25.48 -2.70
C ILE A 422 12.20 -25.15 -3.85
N SER A 423 12.40 -23.87 -4.16
CA SER A 423 13.34 -23.42 -5.20
C SER A 423 14.81 -23.78 -4.91
N ASN A 424 15.15 -24.24 -3.70
CA ASN A 424 16.47 -24.80 -3.39
C ASN A 424 16.69 -26.20 -3.95
N ILE A 425 15.62 -26.92 -4.32
CA ILE A 425 15.72 -28.25 -4.91
C ILE A 425 16.08 -28.08 -6.39
N CYS A 426 17.10 -28.81 -6.84
CA CYS A 426 17.51 -28.81 -8.24
C CYS A 426 16.33 -29.24 -9.14
N MET A 427 15.90 -28.34 -10.04
CA MET A 427 14.75 -28.53 -10.92
C MET A 427 15.02 -27.94 -12.30
N THR A 428 14.18 -28.28 -13.29
CA THR A 428 14.33 -27.74 -14.65
C THR A 428 13.91 -26.26 -14.72
N ARG A 429 14.40 -25.53 -15.74
CA ARG A 429 14.14 -24.09 -15.93
C ARG A 429 12.66 -23.71 -15.84
N LEU A 430 11.80 -24.50 -16.46
CA LEU A 430 10.35 -24.26 -16.48
C LEU A 430 9.76 -24.28 -15.06
N TYR A 431 10.15 -25.26 -14.23
CA TYR A 431 9.62 -25.37 -12.87
C TYR A 431 10.16 -24.26 -11.97
N LEU A 432 11.45 -23.91 -12.08
CA LEU A 432 12.04 -22.83 -11.27
C LEU A 432 11.38 -21.48 -11.56
N THR A 433 11.29 -21.10 -12.84
CA THR A 433 10.62 -19.86 -13.25
C THR A 433 9.15 -19.84 -12.77
N GLY A 434 8.46 -20.99 -12.86
CA GLY A 434 7.10 -21.13 -12.35
C GLY A 434 6.96 -20.91 -10.85
N PHE A 435 7.81 -21.51 -10.02
CA PHE A 435 7.79 -21.31 -8.57
C PHE A 435 8.13 -19.87 -8.17
N LEU A 436 9.10 -19.25 -8.83
CA LEU A 436 9.46 -17.85 -8.59
C LEU A 436 8.34 -16.90 -9.02
N PHE A 437 7.64 -17.20 -10.11
CA PHE A 437 6.46 -16.45 -10.54
C PHE A 437 5.35 -16.49 -9.48
N VAL A 438 5.06 -17.69 -8.95
CA VAL A 438 4.07 -17.86 -7.87
C VAL A 438 4.52 -17.15 -6.59
N ALA A 439 5.79 -17.29 -6.21
CA ALA A 439 6.33 -16.60 -5.03
C ALA A 439 6.17 -15.09 -5.15
N ARG A 440 6.54 -14.52 -6.31
CA ARG A 440 6.38 -13.10 -6.60
C ARG A 440 4.92 -12.65 -6.54
N ALA A 441 4.01 -13.39 -7.19
CA ALA A 441 2.58 -13.09 -7.16
C ALA A 441 2.04 -13.05 -5.71
N MET A 442 2.46 -14.00 -4.87
CA MET A 442 2.02 -14.05 -3.47
C MET A 442 2.61 -12.93 -2.61
N ILE A 443 3.88 -12.57 -2.82
CA ILE A 443 4.52 -11.43 -2.15
C ILE A 443 3.81 -10.12 -2.54
N ALA A 444 3.58 -9.91 -3.84
CA ALA A 444 2.86 -8.74 -4.34
C ALA A 444 1.44 -8.65 -3.78
N GLY A 445 0.70 -9.77 -3.76
CA GLY A 445 -0.63 -9.84 -3.16
C GLY A 445 -0.62 -9.55 -1.65
N GLY A 446 0.32 -10.15 -0.91
CA GLY A 446 0.50 -9.92 0.52
C GLY A 446 0.81 -8.46 0.86
N TYR A 447 1.66 -7.82 0.05
CA TYR A 447 1.99 -6.40 0.17
C TYR A 447 0.75 -5.51 0.00
N GLN A 448 -0.11 -5.80 -0.96
CA GLN A 448 -1.33 -5.01 -1.17
C GLN A 448 -2.30 -5.13 0.00
N VAL A 449 -2.42 -6.32 0.59
CA VAL A 449 -3.21 -6.53 1.81
C VAL A 449 -2.64 -5.75 2.99
N LEU A 450 -1.31 -5.74 3.14
CA LEU A 450 -0.61 -4.97 4.17
C LEU A 450 -0.81 -3.46 4.00
N PHE A 451 -0.74 -2.99 2.76
CA PHE A 451 -0.98 -1.60 2.43
C PHE A 451 -2.42 -1.18 2.77
N ILE A 452 -3.42 -2.04 2.49
CA ILE A 452 -4.80 -1.83 2.93
C ILE A 452 -4.87 -1.79 4.47
N TYR A 453 -4.26 -2.76 5.14
CA TYR A 453 -4.27 -2.86 6.60
C TYR A 453 -3.68 -1.61 7.27
N THR A 454 -2.56 -1.08 6.79
CA THR A 454 -1.94 0.15 7.33
C THR A 454 -2.84 1.36 7.14
N THR A 455 -3.47 1.53 5.97
CA THR A 455 -4.40 2.65 5.74
C THR A 455 -5.64 2.59 6.63
N GLU A 456 -6.13 1.39 6.95
CA GLU A 456 -7.31 1.16 7.82
C GLU A 456 -6.97 1.25 9.32
N SER A 457 -5.73 0.96 9.71
CA SER A 457 -5.32 0.87 11.12
C SER A 457 -5.09 2.23 11.79
N TYR A 458 -4.60 3.23 11.04
CA TYR A 458 -4.32 4.54 11.61
C TYR A 458 -5.53 5.49 11.56
N PRO A 459 -5.81 6.25 12.64
CA PRO A 459 -6.87 7.24 12.64
C PRO A 459 -6.51 8.44 11.76
N THR A 460 -7.53 9.12 11.25
CA THR A 460 -7.39 10.09 10.15
C THR A 460 -6.45 11.27 10.46
N ASN A 461 -6.28 11.62 11.74
CA ASN A 461 -5.43 12.71 12.21
C ASN A 461 -3.91 12.42 12.18
N ILE A 462 -3.51 11.15 12.22
CA ILE A 462 -2.10 10.72 12.20
C ILE A 462 -1.83 9.69 11.09
N ARG A 463 -2.81 9.41 10.22
CA ARG A 463 -2.71 8.36 9.19
C ARG A 463 -1.54 8.56 8.25
N ALA A 464 -1.35 9.76 7.71
CA ALA A 464 -0.29 9.99 6.75
C ALA A 464 1.11 9.94 7.40
N VAL A 465 1.25 10.49 8.62
CA VAL A 465 2.47 10.37 9.41
C VAL A 465 2.77 8.92 9.79
N GLY A 466 1.78 8.16 10.28
CA GLY A 466 1.93 6.75 10.65
C GLY A 466 2.35 5.88 9.47
N MET A 467 1.69 6.05 8.33
CA MET A 467 2.11 5.41 7.08
C MET A 467 3.51 5.84 6.63
N GLY A 468 3.87 7.11 6.80
CA GLY A 468 5.21 7.61 6.48
C GLY A 468 6.31 6.94 7.31
N VAL A 469 6.09 6.79 8.62
CA VAL A 469 7.04 6.12 9.53
C VAL A 469 7.13 4.63 9.23
N THR A 470 5.99 3.95 9.06
CA THR A 470 5.96 2.53 8.67
C THR A 470 6.63 2.31 7.31
N SER A 471 6.43 3.22 6.35
CA SER A 471 7.10 3.16 5.05
C SER A 471 8.60 3.41 5.16
N ALA A 472 9.07 4.31 6.05
CA ALA A 472 10.50 4.51 6.29
C ALA A 472 11.16 3.21 6.79
N ALA A 473 10.50 2.55 7.75
CA ALA A 473 10.91 1.26 8.28
C ALA A 473 10.98 0.16 7.19
N ALA A 474 9.96 0.06 6.34
CA ALA A 474 9.96 -0.84 5.19
C ALA A 474 11.14 -0.59 4.24
N LYS A 475 11.51 0.68 4.04
CA LYS A 475 12.61 1.04 3.14
C LYS A 475 13.98 0.59 3.65
N LEU A 476 14.18 0.41 4.95
CA LEU A 476 15.38 -0.23 5.50
C LEU A 476 15.56 -1.67 4.98
N GLY A 477 14.47 -2.46 4.89
CA GLY A 477 14.51 -3.79 4.30
C GLY A 477 14.85 -3.76 2.81
N SER A 478 14.28 -2.81 2.07
CA SER A 478 14.59 -2.61 0.65
C SER A 478 16.01 -2.12 0.37
N LEU A 479 16.67 -1.49 1.34
CA LEU A 479 18.07 -1.05 1.21
C LEU A 479 19.05 -2.23 1.26
N ILE A 480 18.73 -3.26 2.04
CA ILE A 480 19.59 -4.45 2.20
C ILE A 480 19.36 -5.43 1.05
N THR A 481 18.17 -5.41 0.45
CA THR A 481 17.75 -6.39 -0.58
C THR A 481 18.68 -6.45 -1.80
N PRO A 482 19.03 -5.33 -2.49
CA PRO A 482 19.88 -5.41 -3.67
C PRO A 482 21.27 -5.97 -3.37
N PHE A 483 21.82 -5.70 -2.17
CA PHE A 483 23.09 -6.29 -1.76
C PHE A 483 22.99 -7.80 -1.58
N ILE A 484 21.89 -8.30 -1.00
CA ILE A 484 21.64 -9.73 -0.91
C ILE A 484 21.47 -10.32 -2.32
N ALA A 485 20.59 -9.73 -3.14
CA ALA A 485 20.27 -10.27 -4.45
C ALA A 485 21.41 -10.21 -5.45
N GLN A 486 22.27 -9.19 -5.42
CA GLN A 486 23.37 -9.02 -6.38
C GLN A 486 24.67 -9.63 -5.89
N VAL A 487 25.00 -9.51 -4.60
CA VAL A 487 26.29 -9.98 -4.06
C VAL A 487 26.21 -11.42 -3.55
N LEU A 488 25.11 -11.79 -2.86
CA LEU A 488 24.98 -13.13 -2.30
C LEU A 488 24.62 -14.17 -3.37
N SER A 489 23.81 -13.78 -4.35
CA SER A 489 23.47 -14.66 -5.48
C SER A 489 24.73 -15.09 -6.23
N GLY A 490 25.65 -14.14 -6.49
CA GLY A 490 26.93 -14.40 -7.15
C GLY A 490 27.86 -15.36 -6.41
N TYR A 491 27.60 -15.64 -5.13
CA TYR A 491 28.30 -16.67 -4.36
C TYR A 491 27.51 -18.00 -4.31
N SER A 492 26.20 -17.94 -4.05
CA SER A 492 25.32 -19.13 -4.05
C SER A 492 23.86 -18.73 -4.19
N ALA A 493 23.18 -19.26 -5.22
CA ALA A 493 21.75 -19.04 -5.41
C ALA A 493 20.90 -19.68 -4.30
N SER A 494 21.30 -20.87 -3.82
CA SER A 494 20.60 -21.59 -2.74
C SER A 494 20.59 -20.82 -1.42
N LEU A 495 21.72 -20.16 -1.08
CA LEU A 495 21.78 -19.32 0.12
C LEU A 495 20.80 -18.15 0.04
N THR A 496 20.65 -17.56 -1.15
CA THR A 496 19.75 -16.44 -1.41
C THR A 496 18.28 -16.86 -1.31
N PHE A 497 17.88 -17.97 -1.95
CA PHE A 497 16.51 -18.52 -1.82
C PHE A 497 16.16 -18.86 -0.37
N SER A 498 17.09 -19.48 0.35
CA SER A 498 16.91 -19.87 1.74
C SER A 498 16.72 -18.64 2.64
N LEU A 499 17.52 -17.59 2.44
CA LEU A 499 17.40 -16.35 3.21
C LEU A 499 16.04 -15.69 2.99
N TYR A 500 15.61 -15.51 1.74
CA TYR A 500 14.30 -14.93 1.44
C TYR A 500 13.14 -15.80 1.94
N GLY A 501 13.25 -17.12 1.82
CA GLY A 501 12.27 -18.06 2.35
C GLY A 501 12.11 -17.97 3.87
N VAL A 502 13.22 -17.92 4.62
CA VAL A 502 13.20 -17.75 6.09
C VAL A 502 12.61 -16.40 6.49
N MET A 503 12.97 -15.32 5.79
CA MET A 503 12.40 -14.00 6.04
C MET A 503 10.89 -13.95 5.80
N ALA A 504 10.40 -14.60 4.73
CA ALA A 504 8.97 -14.72 4.46
C ALA A 504 8.23 -15.58 5.51
N LEU A 505 8.86 -16.61 6.07
CA LEU A 505 8.31 -17.36 7.22
C LEU A 505 8.24 -16.49 8.47
N LEU A 506 9.27 -15.69 8.76
CA LEU A 506 9.23 -14.73 9.87
C LEU A 506 8.10 -13.71 9.66
N ALA A 507 7.94 -13.17 8.46
CA ALA A 507 6.83 -12.27 8.12
C ALA A 507 5.45 -12.93 8.32
N THR A 508 5.33 -14.23 8.05
CA THR A 508 4.12 -15.01 8.32
C THR A 508 3.80 -15.06 9.82
N VAL A 509 4.79 -15.41 10.65
CA VAL A 509 4.62 -15.47 12.11
C VAL A 509 4.20 -14.10 12.65
N VAL A 510 4.88 -13.06 12.18
CA VAL A 510 4.59 -11.67 12.54
C VAL A 510 3.17 -11.26 12.17
N ALA A 511 2.70 -11.57 10.95
CA ALA A 511 1.32 -11.30 10.53
C ALA A 511 0.30 -12.03 11.43
N LEU A 512 0.60 -13.24 11.91
CA LEU A 512 -0.27 -13.98 12.83
C LEU A 512 -0.30 -13.40 14.26
N VAL A 513 0.71 -12.63 14.66
CA VAL A 513 0.78 -12.00 15.99
C VAL A 513 -0.02 -10.68 16.04
N LEU A 514 -0.45 -10.13 14.90
CA LEU A 514 -1.22 -8.89 14.85
C LEU A 514 -2.48 -8.93 15.74
N PRO A 515 -2.76 -7.87 16.54
CA PRO A 515 -3.75 -7.93 17.62
C PRO A 515 -5.21 -7.98 17.13
N PHE A 516 -5.53 -7.39 15.97
CA PHE A 516 -6.91 -7.35 15.46
C PHE A 516 -6.97 -7.29 13.93
N ASP A 517 -8.09 -7.77 13.37
CA ASP A 517 -8.45 -7.65 11.96
C ASP A 517 -9.29 -6.38 11.71
N THR A 518 -9.07 -5.69 10.60
CA THR A 518 -9.75 -4.44 10.21
C THR A 518 -11.03 -4.68 9.41
N ARG A 519 -11.39 -5.94 9.15
CA ARG A 519 -12.56 -6.32 8.32
C ARG A 519 -13.85 -5.61 8.74
N GLY A 520 -14.40 -4.83 7.80
CA GLY A 520 -15.72 -4.20 7.93
C GLY A 520 -15.78 -3.04 8.92
N ARG A 521 -14.65 -2.59 9.48
CA ARG A 521 -14.61 -1.46 10.40
C ARG A 521 -14.61 -0.13 9.63
N ALA A 522 -15.39 0.82 10.13
CA ALA A 522 -15.28 2.21 9.73
C ALA A 522 -13.90 2.75 10.15
N MET A 523 -13.35 3.68 9.36
CA MET A 523 -12.12 4.37 9.77
C MET A 523 -12.42 5.23 11.00
N VAL A 524 -11.62 5.07 12.05
CA VAL A 524 -11.78 5.84 13.29
C VAL A 524 -11.28 7.26 13.03
N ASP A 525 -12.16 8.25 13.19
CA ASP A 525 -11.82 9.64 12.91
C ASP A 525 -11.07 10.31 14.07
N VAL A 526 -11.27 9.88 15.32
CA VAL A 526 -10.51 10.30 16.53
C VAL A 526 -10.56 9.19 17.60
N THR A 527 -9.43 8.77 18.18
CA THR A 527 -9.39 7.95 19.39
C THR A 527 -9.46 8.86 20.62
N HIS A 528 -10.47 8.69 21.46
CA HIS A 528 -10.57 9.34 22.78
C HIS A 528 -9.56 8.78 23.77
#